data_AF-H1B5I3-F1
#
_entry.id   AF-H1B5I3-F1
#
_cell.length_a   1.000
_cell.length_b   1.000
_cell.length_c   1.000
_cell.angle_alpha   90.00
_cell.angle_beta   90.00
_cell.angle_gamma   90.00
#
_symmetry.space_group_name_H-M   'P 1'
#
loop_
_entity.id
_entity.type
_entity.pdbx_description
1 polymer ?
#
loop_
_entity_poly.entity_id
_entity_poly.type
_entity_poly.pdbx_seq_one_letter_code
_entity_poly.pdbx_strand_id
1 'polypeptide(L)'
;MTVNRMDTIAQKATASLTQWTWVLVLLVLGGALLYTAYRYHYDKNLNAALLDKAVRKLPSPKTVLFAYAILAAACSLLVFAWNTQPGDMKQRSCFTTESYLDLNADEQTITEELKHMEELKSRESVSYHEQELKHGIRMQYAIKNKKDYVYIISYERAATDLKEYYYIELQDIFGGTYATNMIMNPKDKKLYVMVRGTMQESCDASELKLELRNITEEENKNPIHEEIRFTVENGGIQNESK
;
A
#
# COMPACT_ATOMS: atom_id res chain seq x y z
N MET A 1 15.03 -5.38 -19.58
CA MET A 1 14.41 -4.06 -19.39
C MET A 1 14.69 -3.59 -17.97
N THR A 2 15.60 -2.64 -17.81
CA THR A 2 16.14 -2.14 -16.53
C THR A 2 15.63 -0.72 -16.27
N VAL A 3 14.31 -0.55 -16.18
CA VAL A 3 13.71 0.79 -16.09
C VAL A 3 13.27 1.14 -14.65
N ASN A 4 12.82 0.20 -13.82
CA ASN A 4 12.13 0.57 -12.57
C ASN A 4 13.03 0.91 -11.35
N ARG A 5 14.30 0.47 -11.34
CA ARG A 5 15.20 0.71 -10.19
C ARG A 5 15.85 2.11 -10.22
N MET A 6 16.11 2.66 -11.41
CA MET A 6 16.63 4.02 -11.56
C MET A 6 15.57 5.06 -11.21
N ASP A 7 14.30 4.84 -11.55
CA ASP A 7 13.24 5.82 -11.33
C ASP A 7 12.89 6.03 -9.86
N THR A 8 13.01 5.00 -9.02
CA THR A 8 12.73 5.12 -7.57
C THR A 8 13.84 5.86 -6.82
N ILE A 9 15.11 5.63 -7.22
CA ILE A 9 16.27 6.35 -6.68
C ILE A 9 16.27 7.79 -7.19
N ALA A 10 15.96 7.99 -8.49
CA ALA A 10 15.81 9.31 -9.08
C ALA A 10 14.67 10.10 -8.41
N GLN A 11 13.51 9.50 -8.14
CA GLN A 11 12.39 10.16 -7.45
C GLN A 11 12.74 10.56 -6.01
N LYS A 12 13.35 9.66 -5.22
CA LYS A 12 13.83 10.01 -3.87
C LYS A 12 14.94 11.07 -3.89
N ALA A 13 15.83 11.03 -4.89
CA ALA A 13 16.85 12.04 -5.08
C ALA A 13 16.23 13.38 -5.51
N THR A 14 15.21 13.42 -6.36
CA THR A 14 14.55 14.66 -6.79
C THR A 14 13.69 15.28 -5.69
N ALA A 15 13.04 14.46 -4.85
CA ALA A 15 12.29 14.92 -3.68
C ALA A 15 13.23 15.52 -2.61
N SER A 16 14.40 14.91 -2.38
CA SER A 16 15.40 15.49 -1.48
C SER A 16 16.02 16.75 -2.09
N LEU A 17 16.36 16.76 -3.38
CA LEU A 17 17.02 17.89 -4.04
C LEU A 17 16.16 19.17 -4.04
N THR A 18 14.85 19.03 -4.22
CA THR A 18 13.90 20.18 -4.21
C THR A 18 13.65 20.73 -2.81
N GLN A 19 13.63 19.89 -1.77
CA GLN A 19 13.45 20.35 -0.38
C GLN A 19 14.68 21.10 0.15
N TRP A 20 15.88 20.63 -0.17
CA TRP A 20 17.13 21.29 0.23
C TRP A 20 17.30 22.67 -0.40
N THR A 21 16.78 22.87 -1.61
CA THR A 21 16.78 24.19 -2.26
C THR A 21 15.95 25.19 -1.45
N TRP A 22 14.78 24.79 -0.96
CA TRP A 22 13.93 25.64 -0.13
C TRP A 22 14.57 25.97 1.23
N VAL A 23 15.24 25.01 1.86
CA VAL A 23 15.99 25.22 3.11
C VAL A 23 17.09 26.27 2.89
N LEU A 24 17.87 26.15 1.81
CA LEU A 24 18.90 27.13 1.47
C LEU A 24 18.32 28.52 1.19
N VAL A 25 17.21 28.60 0.45
CA VAL A 25 16.51 29.87 0.18
C VAL A 25 16.05 30.53 1.49
N LEU A 26 15.45 29.77 2.41
CA LEU A 26 15.03 30.27 3.71
C LEU A 26 16.21 30.74 4.57
N LEU A 27 17.34 30.05 4.53
CA LEU A 27 18.57 30.47 5.21
C LEU A 27 19.16 31.76 4.63
N VAL A 28 19.07 31.97 3.33
CA VAL A 28 19.53 33.22 2.71
C VAL A 28 18.59 34.37 3.08
N LEU A 29 17.28 34.16 3.01
CA LEU A 29 16.27 35.17 3.37
C LEU A 29 16.34 35.54 4.85
N GLY A 30 16.47 34.55 5.74
CA GLY A 30 16.64 34.77 7.18
C GLY A 30 17.90 35.58 7.49
N GLY A 31 19.01 35.28 6.81
CA GLY A 31 20.26 36.03 6.95
C GLY A 31 20.14 37.48 6.45
N ALA A 32 19.46 37.69 5.32
CA ALA A 32 19.22 39.02 4.77
C ALA A 32 18.34 39.89 5.69
N LEU A 33 17.28 39.31 6.26
CA LEU A 33 16.41 39.99 7.24
C LEU A 33 17.18 40.34 8.52
N LEU A 34 17.98 39.40 9.02
CA LEU A 34 18.82 39.63 10.21
C LEU A 34 19.84 40.75 9.96
N TYR A 35 20.49 40.75 8.79
CA TYR A 35 21.46 41.78 8.41
C TYR A 35 20.81 43.17 8.29
N THR A 36 19.66 43.26 7.62
CA THR A 36 18.93 44.54 7.47
C THR A 36 18.46 45.09 8.81
N ALA A 37 17.92 44.24 9.69
CA ALA A 37 17.54 44.63 11.04
C ALA A 37 18.75 45.08 11.88
N TYR A 38 19.85 44.33 11.82
CA TYR A 38 21.08 44.68 12.53
C TYR A 38 21.65 46.02 12.05
N ARG A 39 21.73 46.22 10.73
CA ARG A 39 22.20 47.46 10.12
C ARG A 39 21.33 48.65 10.48
N TYR A 40 20.01 48.49 10.43
CA TYR A 40 19.07 49.54 10.83
C TYR A 40 19.30 49.98 12.30
N HIS A 41 19.50 49.02 13.20
CA HIS A 41 19.79 49.34 14.60
C HIS A 41 21.18 49.94 14.80
N TYR A 42 22.17 49.48 14.04
CA TYR A 42 23.52 50.04 14.04
C TYR A 42 23.51 51.51 13.60
N ASP A 43 22.89 51.83 12.47
CA ASP A 43 22.81 53.19 11.93
C ASP A 43 22.03 54.11 12.89
N LYS A 44 20.96 53.61 13.50
CA LYS A 44 20.21 54.36 14.54
C LYS A 44 21.08 54.68 15.76
N ASN A 45 21.88 53.73 16.20
CA ASN A 45 22.80 53.90 17.33
C ASN A 45 23.96 54.84 16.98
N LEU A 46 24.48 54.79 15.75
CA LEU A 46 25.50 55.70 15.25
C LEU A 46 24.98 57.14 15.22
N ASN A 47 23.77 57.36 14.68
CA ASN A 47 23.13 58.67 14.65
C ASN A 47 22.85 59.21 16.06
N ALA A 48 22.47 58.35 17.01
CA ALA A 48 22.28 58.72 18.41
C ALA A 48 23.61 59.11 19.08
N ALA A 49 24.70 58.39 18.78
CA ALA A 49 26.05 58.71 19.26
C ALA A 49 26.54 60.07 18.74
N LEU A 50 26.30 60.37 17.46
CA LEU A 50 26.65 61.66 16.84
C LEU A 50 25.87 62.84 17.43
N LEU A 51 24.72 62.58 18.04
CA LEU A 51 23.88 63.57 18.73
C LEU A 51 24.11 63.59 20.26
N ASP A 52 25.18 62.94 20.73
CA ASP A 52 25.59 62.83 22.14
C ASP A 52 24.50 62.23 23.06
N LYS A 53 23.64 61.38 22.50
CA LYS A 53 22.59 60.66 23.23
C LYS A 53 23.10 59.31 23.71
N ALA A 54 22.61 58.84 24.85
CA ALA A 54 22.95 57.51 25.37
C ALA A 54 22.58 56.39 24.38
N VAL A 55 23.52 55.50 24.10
CA VAL A 55 23.38 54.42 23.10
C VAL A 55 23.32 53.05 23.77
N ARG A 56 22.45 52.17 23.28
CA ARG A 56 22.40 50.77 23.73
C ARG A 56 23.58 49.98 23.14
N LYS A 57 24.25 49.16 23.97
CA LYS A 57 25.28 48.23 23.48
C LYS A 57 24.66 47.19 22.55
N LEU A 58 25.08 47.21 21.28
CA LEU A 58 24.73 46.18 20.31
C LEU A 58 25.70 44.99 20.47
N PRO A 59 25.21 43.75 20.30
CA PRO A 59 26.08 42.59 20.21
C PRO A 59 27.02 42.73 19.00
N SER A 60 28.22 42.18 19.13
CA SER A 60 29.22 42.23 18.05
C SER A 60 28.71 41.48 16.82
N PRO A 61 29.11 41.88 15.59
CA PRO A 61 28.72 41.16 14.37
C PRO A 61 29.09 39.67 14.41
N LYS A 62 30.22 39.34 15.04
CA LYS A 62 30.67 37.95 15.23
C LYS A 62 29.70 37.16 16.11
N THR A 63 29.22 37.75 17.20
CA THR A 63 28.25 37.13 18.11
C THR A 63 26.93 36.85 17.40
N VAL A 64 26.46 37.82 16.60
CA VAL A 64 25.20 37.70 15.84
C VAL A 64 25.31 36.63 14.76
N LEU A 65 26.42 36.59 14.02
CA LEU A 65 26.67 35.58 13.00
C LEU A 65 26.78 34.17 13.60
N PHE A 66 27.44 34.04 14.74
CA PHE A 66 27.60 32.75 15.42
C PHE A 66 26.26 32.21 15.95
N ALA A 67 25.44 33.07 16.56
CA ALA A 67 24.09 32.70 16.99
C ALA A 67 23.22 32.29 15.80
N TYR A 68 23.31 33.02 14.68
CA TYR A 68 22.60 32.68 13.45
C TYR A 68 23.03 31.32 12.89
N ALA A 69 24.34 31.05 12.83
CA ALA A 69 24.87 29.78 12.33
C ALA A 69 24.42 28.58 13.17
N ILE A 70 24.37 28.71 14.50
CA ILE A 70 23.87 27.67 15.40
C ILE A 70 22.38 27.41 15.17
N LEU A 71 21.58 28.47 15.08
CA LEU A 71 20.14 28.34 14.83
C LEU A 71 19.88 27.72 13.44
N ALA A 72 20.63 28.15 12.42
CA ALA A 72 20.54 27.59 11.07
C ALA A 72 20.90 26.09 11.03
N ALA A 73 21.96 25.69 11.73
CA ALA A 73 22.37 24.30 11.84
C ALA A 73 21.31 23.47 12.58
N ALA A 74 20.78 23.97 13.70
CA ALA A 74 19.74 23.31 14.47
C ALA A 74 18.45 23.14 13.64
N CYS A 75 17.99 24.18 12.94
CA CYS A 75 16.84 24.10 12.04
C CYS A 75 17.06 23.10 10.90
N SER A 76 18.26 23.09 10.31
CA SER A 76 18.61 22.15 9.23
C SER A 76 18.59 20.70 9.73
N LEU A 77 19.08 20.45 10.95
CA LEU A 77 19.04 19.14 11.59
C LEU A 77 17.62 18.69 11.93
N LEU A 78 16.75 19.62 12.37
CA LEU A 78 15.33 19.31 12.62
C LEU A 78 14.60 18.93 11.33
N VAL A 79 14.80 19.69 10.25
CA VAL A 79 14.22 19.37 8.94
C VAL A 79 14.76 18.03 8.42
N PHE A 80 16.06 17.76 8.60
CA PHE A 80 16.64 16.47 8.27
C PHE A 80 15.99 15.34 9.07
N ALA A 81 15.91 15.47 10.38
CA ALA A 81 15.30 14.48 11.27
C ALA A 81 13.86 14.18 10.85
N TRP A 82 13.06 15.22 10.57
CA TRP A 82 11.66 15.05 10.13
C TRP A 82 11.52 14.34 8.78
N ASN A 83 12.43 14.59 7.83
CA ASN A 83 12.40 13.94 6.51
C ASN A 83 13.05 12.55 6.51
N THR A 84 13.86 12.23 7.52
CA THR A 84 14.40 10.88 7.73
C THR A 84 13.53 9.98 8.59
N GLN A 85 12.48 10.53 9.23
CA GLN A 85 11.46 9.68 9.82
C GLN A 85 10.90 8.81 8.69
N PRO A 86 10.91 7.48 8.83
CA PRO A 86 10.22 6.63 7.88
C PRO A 86 8.76 7.06 7.95
N GLY A 87 8.32 7.83 6.95
CA GLY A 87 6.91 8.17 6.82
C GLY A 87 6.16 6.85 6.85
N ASP A 88 5.08 6.79 7.65
CA ASP A 88 4.25 5.61 7.81
C ASP A 88 4.19 4.91 6.47
N MET A 89 4.82 3.72 6.37
CA MET A 89 4.76 2.93 5.15
C MET A 89 3.29 2.61 5.00
N LYS A 90 2.56 3.44 4.24
CA LYS A 90 1.19 3.14 3.84
C LYS A 90 1.27 1.73 3.30
N GLN A 91 0.65 0.78 4.00
CA GLN A 91 0.56 -0.59 3.53
C GLN A 91 0.05 -0.50 2.10
N ARG A 92 0.89 -0.98 1.18
CA ARG A 92 0.58 -0.98 -0.24
C ARG A 92 -0.12 -2.29 -0.52
N SER A 93 -1.14 -2.24 -1.39
CA SER A 93 -1.73 -3.44 -1.95
C SER A 93 -0.67 -4.44 -2.37
N CYS A 94 -0.90 -5.70 -2.05
CA CYS A 94 -0.01 -6.79 -2.39
C CYS A 94 -0.24 -7.31 -3.80
N PHE A 95 -1.31 -6.90 -4.45
CA PHE A 95 -1.58 -7.25 -5.83
C PHE A 95 -0.77 -6.41 -6.82
N THR A 96 -0.18 -7.08 -7.81
CA THR A 96 0.36 -6.41 -9.00
C THR A 96 -0.75 -6.15 -10.02
N THR A 97 -0.52 -5.21 -10.92
CA THR A 97 -1.43 -4.89 -12.04
C THR A 97 -1.57 -5.98 -13.09
N GLU A 98 -0.79 -7.07 -13.00
CA GLU A 98 -0.78 -8.19 -13.96
C GLU A 98 -1.68 -9.37 -13.55
N SER A 99 -2.36 -9.22 -12.43
CA SER A 99 -3.36 -10.15 -11.95
C SER A 99 -4.60 -10.15 -12.83
N TYR A 100 -5.16 -11.33 -13.11
CA TYR A 100 -6.38 -11.48 -13.88
C TYR A 100 -7.32 -12.51 -13.27
N LEU A 101 -8.61 -12.29 -13.49
CA LEU A 101 -9.70 -13.13 -13.05
C LEU A 101 -10.06 -14.12 -14.17
N ASP A 102 -10.01 -15.42 -13.88
CA ASP A 102 -10.47 -16.45 -14.81
C ASP A 102 -11.87 -16.93 -14.42
N LEU A 103 -12.83 -16.61 -15.29
CA LEU A 103 -14.25 -16.93 -15.12
C LEU A 103 -14.63 -18.26 -15.79
N ASN A 104 -13.75 -18.85 -16.58
CA ASN A 104 -14.00 -20.11 -17.29
C ASN A 104 -13.38 -21.32 -16.59
N ALA A 105 -12.87 -21.14 -15.36
CA ALA A 105 -12.28 -22.21 -14.57
C ALA A 105 -13.34 -23.24 -14.18
N ASP A 106 -13.53 -24.25 -15.02
CA ASP A 106 -14.31 -25.43 -14.70
C ASP A 106 -13.54 -26.39 -13.77
N GLU A 107 -14.21 -27.43 -13.28
CA GLU A 107 -13.62 -28.41 -12.36
C GLU A 107 -12.37 -29.09 -12.97
N GLN A 108 -12.35 -29.26 -14.30
CA GLN A 108 -11.21 -29.82 -15.01
C GLN A 108 -10.01 -28.87 -15.01
N THR A 109 -10.22 -27.61 -15.37
CA THR A 109 -9.19 -26.56 -15.38
C THR A 109 -8.58 -26.37 -14.00
N ILE A 110 -9.42 -26.37 -12.96
CA ILE A 110 -8.95 -26.29 -11.56
C ILE A 110 -8.13 -27.52 -11.18
N THR A 111 -8.60 -28.71 -11.54
CA THR A 111 -7.87 -29.95 -11.22
C THR A 111 -6.52 -30.02 -11.93
N GLU A 112 -6.47 -29.62 -13.20
CA GLU A 112 -5.22 -29.55 -13.97
C GLU A 112 -4.25 -28.54 -13.34
N GLU A 113 -4.75 -27.38 -12.95
CA GLU A 113 -3.87 -26.33 -12.41
C GLU A 113 -3.39 -26.65 -10.99
N LEU A 114 -4.23 -27.29 -10.17
CA LEU A 114 -3.82 -27.85 -8.88
C LEU A 114 -2.75 -28.94 -9.05
N LYS A 115 -2.93 -29.88 -9.99
CA LYS A 115 -1.93 -30.92 -10.28
C LYS A 115 -0.61 -30.32 -10.74
N HIS A 116 -0.66 -29.34 -11.64
CA HIS A 116 0.52 -28.64 -12.11
C HIS A 116 1.26 -27.93 -10.96
N MET A 117 0.53 -27.30 -10.02
CA MET A 117 1.13 -26.72 -8.82
C MET A 117 1.74 -27.78 -7.89
N GLU A 118 1.11 -28.96 -7.75
CA GLU A 118 1.67 -30.07 -6.96
C GLU A 118 2.96 -30.64 -7.54
N GLU A 119 3.05 -30.79 -8.86
CA GLU A 119 4.27 -31.25 -9.54
C GLU A 119 5.45 -30.30 -9.30
N LEU A 120 5.16 -29.00 -9.20
CA LEU A 120 6.14 -27.95 -8.96
C LEU A 120 6.68 -27.92 -7.52
N LYS A 121 5.99 -28.53 -6.53
CA LYS A 121 6.46 -28.62 -5.13
C LYS A 121 7.85 -29.24 -4.99
N SER A 122 8.23 -30.10 -5.92
CA SER A 122 9.53 -30.80 -5.90
C SER A 122 10.70 -29.98 -6.46
N ARG A 123 10.42 -28.92 -7.24
CA ARG A 123 11.43 -28.13 -7.97
C ARG A 123 11.53 -26.68 -7.50
N GLU A 124 10.47 -26.16 -6.92
CA GLU A 124 10.33 -24.76 -6.55
C GLU A 124 9.72 -24.65 -5.14
N SER A 125 9.92 -23.52 -4.45
CA SER A 125 9.28 -23.30 -3.15
C SER A 125 7.80 -22.99 -3.38
N VAL A 126 7.00 -24.05 -3.53
CA VAL A 126 5.55 -23.98 -3.69
C VAL A 126 4.90 -24.31 -2.35
N SER A 127 4.06 -23.40 -1.87
CA SER A 127 3.19 -23.63 -0.71
C SER A 127 1.76 -23.79 -1.22
N TYR A 128 1.04 -24.78 -0.69
CA TYR A 128 -0.37 -25.04 -0.99
C TYR A 128 -1.12 -25.12 0.32
N HIS A 129 -2.23 -24.39 0.40
CA HIS A 129 -3.10 -24.35 1.55
C HIS A 129 -4.55 -24.43 1.09
N GLU A 130 -5.31 -25.26 1.79
CA GLU A 130 -6.75 -25.37 1.60
C GLU A 130 -7.42 -25.16 2.94
N GLN A 131 -8.44 -24.30 2.95
CA GLN A 131 -9.20 -24.00 4.14
C GLN A 131 -10.67 -23.84 3.78
N GLU A 132 -11.52 -24.55 4.52
CA GLU A 132 -12.94 -24.26 4.56
C GLU A 132 -13.16 -22.98 5.38
N LEU A 133 -13.78 -21.98 4.76
CA LEU A 133 -14.00 -20.68 5.39
C LEU A 133 -15.29 -20.70 6.23
N LYS A 134 -16.45 -20.60 5.57
CA LYS A 134 -17.79 -20.66 6.18
C LYS A 134 -18.81 -21.15 5.16
N HIS A 135 -19.91 -21.74 5.64
CA HIS A 135 -21.10 -22.10 4.86
C HIS A 135 -20.82 -22.89 3.56
N GLY A 136 -19.84 -23.79 3.56
CA GLY A 136 -19.47 -24.60 2.38
C GLY A 136 -18.61 -23.86 1.34
N ILE A 137 -18.16 -22.63 1.63
CA ILE A 137 -17.16 -21.91 0.86
C ILE A 137 -15.78 -22.46 1.24
N ARG A 138 -15.07 -23.01 0.25
CA ARG A 138 -13.71 -23.50 0.37
C ARG A 138 -12.77 -22.60 -0.42
N MET A 139 -11.68 -22.22 0.22
CA MET A 139 -10.62 -21.42 -0.38
C MET A 139 -9.37 -22.28 -0.51
N GLN A 140 -8.83 -22.34 -1.72
CA GLN A 140 -7.52 -22.93 -1.99
C GLN A 140 -6.58 -21.82 -2.41
N TYR A 141 -5.36 -21.88 -1.90
CA TYR A 141 -4.30 -20.94 -2.16
C TYR A 141 -3.03 -21.70 -2.50
N ALA A 142 -2.42 -21.33 -3.62
CA ALA A 142 -1.09 -21.78 -3.99
C ALA A 142 -0.19 -20.57 -4.22
N ILE A 143 1.03 -20.60 -3.71
CA ILE A 143 2.07 -19.62 -4.02
C ILE A 143 3.36 -20.29 -4.46
N LYS A 144 3.95 -19.76 -5.52
CA LYS A 144 5.17 -20.23 -6.15
C LYS A 144 6.22 -19.13 -6.05
N ASN A 145 7.42 -19.50 -5.57
CA ASN A 145 8.57 -18.59 -5.41
C ASN A 145 8.26 -17.29 -4.64
N LYS A 146 7.30 -17.33 -3.71
CA LYS A 146 6.84 -16.17 -2.92
C LYS A 146 6.32 -15.01 -3.79
N LYS A 147 5.94 -15.29 -5.04
CA LYS A 147 5.54 -14.27 -6.02
C LYS A 147 4.28 -14.67 -6.74
N ASP A 148 4.30 -15.74 -7.52
CA ASP A 148 3.14 -16.11 -8.33
C ASP A 148 2.12 -16.84 -7.48
N TYR A 149 0.89 -16.35 -7.42
CA TYR A 149 -0.17 -16.92 -6.62
C TYR A 149 -1.39 -17.29 -7.45
N VAL A 150 -2.12 -18.28 -6.95
CA VAL A 150 -3.45 -18.67 -7.43
C VAL A 150 -4.37 -18.79 -6.23
N TYR A 151 -5.51 -18.13 -6.31
CA TYR A 151 -6.64 -18.31 -5.41
C TYR A 151 -7.76 -19.02 -6.12
N ILE A 152 -8.35 -20.03 -5.49
CA ILE A 152 -9.49 -20.76 -5.99
C ILE A 152 -10.57 -20.74 -4.93
N ILE A 153 -11.67 -20.06 -5.24
CA ILE A 153 -12.86 -20.02 -4.40
C ILE A 153 -13.84 -21.04 -4.97
N SER A 154 -14.22 -22.00 -4.14
CA SER A 154 -15.25 -22.98 -4.51
C SER A 154 -16.40 -22.93 -3.52
N TYR A 155 -17.62 -22.99 -4.04
CA TYR A 155 -18.82 -23.00 -3.25
C TYR A 155 -19.77 -24.07 -3.76
N GLU A 156 -20.18 -24.97 -2.86
CA GLU A 156 -21.13 -26.03 -3.17
C GLU A 156 -22.53 -25.61 -2.68
N ARG A 157 -23.49 -25.61 -3.59
CA ARG A 157 -24.86 -25.14 -3.33
C ARG A 157 -25.87 -26.26 -3.40
N ALA A 158 -26.99 -26.08 -2.71
CA ALA A 158 -28.14 -26.94 -2.85
C ALA A 158 -28.76 -26.81 -4.27
N ALA A 159 -29.31 -27.89 -4.80
CA ALA A 159 -30.00 -27.84 -6.08
C ALA A 159 -31.22 -26.90 -6.00
N THR A 160 -31.44 -26.11 -7.06
CA THR A 160 -32.61 -25.24 -7.19
C THR A 160 -33.12 -25.32 -8.62
N ASP A 161 -34.41 -25.03 -8.78
CA ASP A 161 -35.07 -25.00 -10.10
C ASP A 161 -34.98 -23.61 -10.75
N LEU A 162 -34.54 -22.60 -9.99
CA LEU A 162 -34.42 -21.22 -10.43
C LEU A 162 -33.01 -20.92 -10.95
N LYS A 163 -32.94 -19.95 -11.86
CA LYS A 163 -31.67 -19.38 -12.30
C LYS A 163 -31.16 -18.40 -11.25
N GLU A 164 -29.90 -18.56 -10.86
CA GLU A 164 -29.25 -17.73 -9.84
C GLU A 164 -28.13 -16.90 -10.45
N TYR A 165 -28.04 -15.65 -10.00
CA TYR A 165 -26.99 -14.71 -10.36
C TYR A 165 -26.14 -14.47 -9.12
N TYR A 166 -24.87 -14.86 -9.19
CA TYR A 166 -23.91 -14.69 -8.11
C TYR A 166 -23.04 -13.47 -8.38
N TYR A 167 -22.90 -12.62 -7.38
CA TYR A 167 -21.87 -11.59 -7.32
C TYR A 167 -20.75 -12.06 -6.39
N ILE A 168 -19.52 -12.02 -6.89
CA ILE A 168 -18.33 -12.49 -6.20
C ILE A 168 -17.30 -11.38 -6.26
N GLU A 169 -16.82 -10.95 -5.11
CA GLU A 169 -15.78 -9.93 -4.99
C GLU A 169 -14.66 -10.41 -4.08
N LEU A 170 -13.43 -10.38 -4.57
CA LEU A 170 -12.22 -10.54 -3.77
C LEU A 170 -11.46 -9.21 -3.75
N GLN A 171 -11.33 -8.63 -2.57
CA GLN A 171 -10.71 -7.33 -2.34
C GLN A 171 -9.50 -7.49 -1.42
N ASP A 172 -8.38 -6.86 -1.77
CA ASP A 172 -7.29 -6.59 -0.82
C ASP A 172 -7.60 -5.29 -0.07
N ILE A 173 -7.55 -5.35 1.25
CA ILE A 173 -7.95 -4.25 2.14
C ILE A 173 -7.11 -2.99 1.88
N PHE A 174 -5.88 -3.15 1.40
CA PHE A 174 -4.96 -2.05 1.11
C PHE A 174 -4.99 -1.60 -0.36
N GLY A 175 -5.85 -2.22 -1.18
CA GLY A 175 -6.17 -1.82 -2.54
C GLY A 175 -6.22 -2.99 -3.52
N GLY A 176 -6.93 -2.80 -4.64
CA GLY A 176 -7.15 -3.86 -5.62
C GLY A 176 -8.40 -4.67 -5.32
N THR A 177 -9.30 -4.75 -6.30
CA THR A 177 -10.58 -5.45 -6.20
C THR A 177 -10.80 -6.24 -7.48
N TYR A 178 -11.11 -7.53 -7.34
CA TYR A 178 -11.62 -8.38 -8.43
C TYR A 178 -13.07 -8.67 -8.12
N ALA A 179 -13.97 -8.16 -8.96
CA ALA A 179 -15.39 -8.44 -8.85
C ALA A 179 -15.90 -9.07 -10.14
N THR A 180 -16.84 -9.99 -10.01
CA THR A 180 -17.50 -10.62 -11.15
C THR A 180 -18.93 -10.99 -10.84
N ASN A 181 -19.71 -11.17 -11.91
CA ASN A 181 -21.03 -11.76 -11.87
C ASN A 181 -21.00 -13.08 -12.62
N MET A 182 -21.53 -14.13 -12.02
CA MET A 182 -21.67 -15.43 -12.65
C MET A 182 -23.12 -15.87 -12.66
N ILE A 183 -23.55 -16.42 -13.77
CA ILE A 183 -24.87 -17.02 -13.91
C ILE A 183 -24.70 -18.52 -13.76
N MET A 184 -25.35 -19.12 -12.76
CA MET A 184 -25.32 -20.56 -12.58
C MET A 184 -26.56 -21.20 -13.17
N ASN A 185 -26.38 -22.30 -13.92
CA ASN A 185 -27.53 -23.08 -14.33
C ASN A 185 -28.13 -23.81 -13.13
N PRO A 186 -29.45 -24.02 -13.09
CA PRO A 186 -30.14 -24.78 -12.04
C PRO A 186 -29.50 -26.14 -11.72
N LYS A 187 -28.94 -26.80 -12.75
CA LYS A 187 -28.28 -28.11 -12.65
C LYS A 187 -26.86 -28.06 -12.08
N ASP A 188 -26.20 -26.91 -12.12
CA ASP A 188 -24.82 -26.74 -11.69
C ASP A 188 -24.76 -26.63 -10.16
N LYS A 189 -24.07 -27.54 -9.49
CA LYS A 189 -24.03 -27.58 -8.01
C LYS A 189 -22.83 -26.88 -7.39
N LYS A 190 -21.83 -26.53 -8.22
CA LYS A 190 -20.58 -25.96 -7.75
C LYS A 190 -20.27 -24.69 -8.51
N LEU A 191 -19.94 -23.65 -7.76
CA LEU A 191 -19.40 -22.38 -8.22
C LEU A 191 -17.88 -22.45 -8.04
N TYR A 192 -17.16 -22.02 -9.06
CA TYR A 192 -15.71 -21.94 -9.04
C TYR A 192 -15.26 -20.58 -9.56
N VAL A 193 -14.33 -19.95 -8.86
CA VAL A 193 -13.68 -18.71 -9.30
C VAL A 193 -12.19 -18.83 -9.05
N MET A 194 -11.40 -18.55 -10.09
CA MET A 194 -9.95 -18.56 -10.00
C MET A 194 -9.38 -17.16 -10.22
N VAL A 195 -8.54 -16.70 -9.29
CA VAL A 195 -7.78 -15.45 -9.41
C VAL A 195 -6.31 -15.81 -9.49
N ARG A 196 -5.63 -15.34 -10.54
CA ARG A 196 -4.19 -15.54 -10.71
C ARG A 196 -3.47 -14.20 -10.73
N GLY A 197 -2.30 -14.14 -10.13
CA GLY A 197 -1.48 -12.95 -10.20
C GLY A 197 -0.10 -13.15 -9.61
N THR A 198 0.58 -12.02 -9.41
CA THR A 198 1.90 -11.98 -8.79
C THR A 198 1.84 -11.04 -7.59
N MET A 199 2.41 -11.42 -6.45
CA MET A 199 2.54 -10.57 -5.27
C MET A 199 3.73 -9.62 -5.45
N GLN A 200 3.62 -8.42 -4.88
CA GLN A 200 4.78 -7.53 -4.79
C GLN A 200 5.86 -8.13 -3.88
N GLU A 201 7.14 -7.96 -4.25
CA GLU A 201 8.29 -8.47 -3.48
C GLU A 201 8.35 -7.99 -2.02
N SER A 202 7.71 -6.85 -1.71
CA SER A 202 7.67 -6.27 -0.37
C SER A 202 6.54 -6.78 0.51
N CYS A 203 5.71 -7.71 0.02
CA CYS A 203 4.56 -8.21 0.77
C CYS A 203 4.86 -9.52 1.48
N ASP A 204 4.81 -9.49 2.81
CA ASP A 204 4.91 -10.68 3.66
C ASP A 204 3.54 -11.34 3.87
N ALA A 205 2.47 -10.54 3.91
CA ALA A 205 1.08 -10.99 4.05
C ALA A 205 0.10 -10.04 3.31
N SER A 206 -1.04 -10.58 2.89
CA SER A 206 -2.13 -9.87 2.24
C SER A 206 -3.43 -10.11 3.00
N GLU A 207 -4.09 -9.04 3.45
CA GLU A 207 -5.41 -9.12 4.08
C GLU A 207 -6.47 -9.01 3.00
N LEU A 208 -7.34 -10.00 2.91
CA LEU A 208 -8.34 -10.16 1.85
C LEU A 208 -9.75 -10.19 2.44
N LYS A 209 -10.69 -9.64 1.68
CA LYS A 209 -12.13 -9.71 1.91
C LYS A 209 -12.79 -10.36 0.72
N LEU A 210 -13.55 -11.44 0.97
CA LEU A 210 -14.42 -12.10 0.01
C LEU A 210 -15.87 -11.70 0.30
N GLU A 211 -16.58 -11.16 -0.70
CA GLU A 211 -18.04 -11.02 -0.69
C GLU A 211 -18.65 -12.00 -1.71
N LEU A 212 -19.56 -12.85 -1.25
CA LEU A 212 -20.35 -13.74 -2.09
C LEU A 212 -21.83 -13.49 -1.81
N ARG A 213 -22.59 -13.14 -2.85
CA ARG A 213 -24.05 -13.00 -2.73
C ARG A 213 -24.79 -13.52 -3.95
N ASN A 214 -26.01 -14.03 -3.76
CA ASN A 214 -26.87 -14.44 -4.86
C ASN A 214 -28.15 -13.61 -4.94
N ILE A 215 -28.68 -13.53 -6.16
CA ILE A 215 -30.05 -13.07 -6.44
C ILE A 215 -30.72 -14.03 -7.43
N THR A 216 -32.04 -14.07 -7.40
CA THR A 216 -32.89 -14.86 -8.32
C THR A 216 -33.85 -13.95 -9.06
N GLU A 217 -34.43 -14.42 -10.15
CA GLU A 217 -35.47 -13.67 -10.88
C GLU A 217 -36.79 -13.62 -10.09
N GLU A 218 -37.08 -14.67 -9.32
CA GLU A 218 -38.20 -14.76 -8.39
C GLU A 218 -37.74 -14.56 -6.94
N GLU A 219 -38.62 -14.82 -5.96
CA GLU A 219 -38.27 -14.80 -4.54
C GLU A 219 -37.11 -15.75 -4.23
N ASN A 220 -36.03 -15.22 -3.66
CA ASN A 220 -34.84 -15.99 -3.33
C ASN A 220 -35.07 -16.82 -2.07
N LYS A 221 -35.36 -18.11 -2.27
CA LYS A 221 -35.60 -19.06 -1.16
C LYS A 221 -34.34 -19.44 -0.40
N ASN A 222 -33.16 -19.26 -1.00
CA ASN A 222 -31.87 -19.61 -0.43
C ASN A 222 -30.89 -18.42 -0.57
N PRO A 223 -31.13 -17.31 0.16
CA PRO A 223 -30.27 -16.14 0.07
C PRO A 223 -28.90 -16.44 0.67
N ILE A 224 -27.87 -16.02 -0.05
CA ILE A 224 -26.47 -16.08 0.32
C ILE A 224 -25.99 -14.65 0.36
N HIS A 225 -25.40 -14.27 1.50
CA HIS A 225 -24.72 -12.99 1.68
C HIS A 225 -23.59 -13.21 2.67
N GLU A 226 -22.45 -13.67 2.15
CA GLU A 226 -21.27 -13.99 2.94
C GLU A 226 -20.21 -12.90 2.74
N GLU A 227 -19.74 -12.34 3.85
CA GLU A 227 -18.56 -11.48 3.90
C GLU A 227 -17.53 -12.15 4.79
N ILE A 228 -16.38 -12.53 4.21
CA ILE A 228 -15.33 -13.26 4.90
C ILE A 228 -14.02 -12.52 4.77
N ARG A 229 -13.35 -12.29 5.91
CA ARG A 229 -12.01 -11.70 5.95
C ARG A 229 -10.98 -12.75 6.32
N PHE A 230 -9.87 -12.75 5.61
CA PHE A 230 -8.78 -13.69 5.86
C PHE A 230 -7.46 -13.11 5.41
N THR A 231 -6.39 -13.54 6.06
CA THR A 231 -5.03 -13.13 5.77
C THR A 231 -4.31 -14.28 5.08
N VAL A 232 -3.56 -13.95 4.04
CA VAL A 232 -2.72 -14.89 3.31
C VAL A 232 -1.27 -14.49 3.51
N GLU A 233 -0.45 -15.38 4.04
CA GLU A 233 0.97 -15.14 4.30
C GLU A 233 1.85 -16.25 3.71
N ASN A 234 3.17 -16.04 3.69
CA ASN A 234 4.18 -17.07 3.38
C ASN A 234 4.21 -18.15 4.47
N GLY A 235 3.14 -18.94 4.57
CA GLY A 235 2.93 -19.92 5.63
C GLY A 235 1.50 -20.48 5.69
N GLY A 236 0.54 -19.78 5.09
CA GLY A 236 -0.82 -20.29 4.93
C GLY A 236 -1.90 -19.24 4.89
N ILE A 237 -3.14 -19.71 4.99
CA ILE A 237 -4.33 -18.88 5.14
C ILE A 237 -4.65 -18.84 6.64
N GLN A 238 -4.77 -17.63 7.19
CA GLN A 238 -5.30 -17.40 8.54
C GLN A 238 -6.68 -16.73 8.41
N ASN A 239 -7.72 -17.42 8.86
CA ASN A 239 -9.07 -16.90 8.85
C ASN A 239 -9.31 -16.06 10.13
N GLU A 240 -9.66 -14.78 9.97
CA GLU A 240 -10.10 -13.96 11.10
C GLU A 240 -11.60 -14.16 11.30
N SER A 241 -11.99 -15.30 11.89
CA SER A 241 -13.37 -15.45 12.32
C SER A 241 -13.59 -14.60 13.59
N LYS A 242 -14.14 -13.40 13.43
CA LYS A 242 -14.91 -12.74 14.49
C LYS A 242 -16.38 -13.14 14.42
#